data_AF-A0A934DGF4-F1
#
_entry.id   AF-A0A934DGF4-F1
#
_cell.length_a   1.000
_cell.length_b   1.000
_cell.length_c   1.000
_cell.angle_alpha   90.00
_cell.angle_beta   90.00
_cell.angle_gamma   90.00
#
_symmetry.space_group_name_H-M   'P 1'
#
loop_
_entity.id
_entity.type
_entity.pdbx_description
1 polymer ?
#
loop_
_entity_poly.entity_id
_entity_poly.type
_entity_poly.pdbx_seq_one_letter_code
_entity_poly.pdbx_strand_id
1 'polypeptide(L)'
;MPEYLPENTNDELQLRETILAVIEGTASSRQLNSLIAVSHTFAESYLRSRRAAWHLMEFHDMSRSDLAYDCLAELFRKDENGRLIELHTYFAGYEVRTADNVELVAYLRRLIFSKVNNRLFAMVGESDTVLARIVRNIKISLRAMKHFTEIERFGEVFLCPVDCDPLEENPKFSADEIEQLCFEHILDVTNIPQLLAKLSLVVRRQTDRSRMFPLFVLASVIKSVTGKQLPAGDSSDGFMRAIDEGDALQTIRSACNTARTKFTMSYVQKGKLSDAVLTHYLMTVEEFLIARVVEQDGEGTSLFSLLGKRLPELTEREYRATHKAKLEYVTRFVYECIEKDLKD
;
A
#
# COMPACT_ATOMS: atom_id res chain seq x y z
N MET A 1 17.65 -6.60 17.08
CA MET A 1 18.86 -7.38 16.77
C MET A 1 19.85 -6.47 16.06
N PRO A 2 21.07 -6.25 16.58
CA PRO A 2 22.14 -5.68 15.78
C PRO A 2 22.82 -6.82 15.03
N GLU A 3 22.50 -6.99 13.75
CA GLU A 3 23.25 -7.86 12.85
C GLU A 3 24.54 -7.12 12.45
N TYR A 4 25.66 -7.81 12.63
CA TYR A 4 27.04 -7.41 12.33
C TYR A 4 27.13 -6.60 11.02
N LEU A 5 27.54 -5.33 11.13
CA LEU A 5 28.12 -4.60 10.00
C LEU A 5 29.57 -5.09 9.85
N PRO A 6 30.07 -5.34 8.63
CA PRO A 6 31.48 -5.65 8.41
C PRO A 6 32.34 -4.43 8.79
N GLU A 7 33.16 -4.56 9.83
CA GLU A 7 34.11 -3.55 10.33
C GLU A 7 35.32 -3.39 9.39
N ASN A 8 35.10 -2.96 8.14
CA ASN A 8 36.19 -2.65 7.22
C ASN A 8 36.05 -1.22 6.71
N THR A 9 36.77 -0.29 7.33
CA THR A 9 36.89 1.13 6.95
C THR A 9 37.25 1.37 5.47
N ASN A 10 37.81 0.37 4.79
CA ASN A 10 38.14 0.45 3.36
C ASN A 10 36.91 0.20 2.45
N ASP A 11 35.99 -0.66 2.86
CA ASP A 11 34.72 -0.91 2.15
C ASP A 11 33.77 0.29 2.28
N GLU A 12 33.89 1.05 3.37
CA GLU A 12 33.02 2.19 3.67
C GLU A 12 33.32 3.44 2.82
N LEU A 13 34.60 3.79 2.64
CA LEU A 13 35.02 4.85 1.71
C LEU A 13 34.62 4.52 0.28
N GLN A 14 34.69 3.24 -0.09
CA GLN A 14 34.38 2.77 -1.42
C GLN A 14 32.88 2.87 -1.77
N LEU A 15 31.98 2.73 -0.79
CA LEU A 15 30.53 2.86 -1.03
C LEU A 15 30.14 4.29 -1.41
N ARG A 16 30.63 5.29 -0.69
CA ARG A 16 30.34 6.71 -0.97
C ARG A 16 30.79 7.09 -2.37
N GLU A 17 32.04 6.79 -2.70
CA GLU A 17 32.60 7.06 -4.02
C GLU A 17 31.81 6.36 -5.13
N THR A 18 31.38 5.12 -4.87
CA THR A 18 30.57 4.35 -5.82
C THR A 18 29.20 4.98 -6.04
N ILE A 19 28.50 5.39 -4.98
CA ILE A 19 27.19 6.06 -5.10
C ILE A 19 27.34 7.39 -5.84
N LEU A 20 28.35 8.20 -5.51
CA LEU A 20 28.60 9.46 -6.21
C LEU A 20 28.87 9.24 -7.70
N ALA A 21 29.71 8.26 -8.05
CA ALA A 21 29.98 7.94 -9.45
C ALA A 21 28.72 7.42 -10.18
N VAL A 22 27.81 6.72 -9.49
CA VAL A 22 26.52 6.30 -10.06
C VAL A 22 25.62 7.51 -10.35
N ILE A 23 25.52 8.45 -9.42
CA ILE A 23 24.73 9.68 -9.59
C ILE A 23 25.32 10.54 -10.72
N GLU A 24 26.64 10.64 -10.80
CA GLU A 24 27.31 11.43 -11.83
C GLU A 24 27.36 10.73 -13.20
N GLY A 25 26.94 9.45 -13.28
CA GLY A 25 26.97 8.65 -14.50
C GLY A 25 28.39 8.23 -14.93
N THR A 26 29.35 8.27 -14.02
CA THR A 26 30.78 8.00 -14.25
C THR A 26 31.25 6.68 -13.61
N ALA A 27 30.33 5.90 -13.03
CA ALA A 27 30.66 4.63 -12.37
C ALA A 27 31.33 3.62 -13.32
N SER A 28 32.49 3.11 -12.89
CA SER A 28 33.17 2.01 -13.58
C SER A 28 32.42 0.69 -13.42
N SER A 29 32.66 -0.28 -14.32
CA SER A 29 32.10 -1.63 -14.20
C SER A 29 32.47 -2.31 -12.88
N ARG A 30 33.66 -2.03 -12.33
CA ARG A 30 34.10 -2.57 -11.04
C ARG A 30 33.27 -2.00 -9.89
N GLN A 31 33.06 -0.68 -9.86
CA GLN A 31 32.23 -0.03 -8.85
C GLN A 31 30.78 -0.52 -8.93
N LEU A 32 30.24 -0.64 -10.14
CA LEU A 32 28.89 -1.14 -10.35
C LEU A 32 28.72 -2.59 -9.86
N ASN A 33 29.64 -3.48 -10.21
CA ASN A 33 29.61 -4.87 -9.74
C ASN A 33 29.72 -4.96 -8.21
N SER A 34 30.52 -4.09 -7.61
CA SER A 34 30.63 -4.00 -6.14
C SER A 34 29.30 -3.56 -5.51
N LEU A 35 28.65 -2.54 -6.08
CA LEU A 35 27.35 -2.06 -5.59
C LEU A 35 26.26 -3.11 -5.75
N ILE A 36 26.24 -3.84 -6.87
CA ILE A 36 25.32 -4.95 -7.11
C ILE A 36 25.54 -6.05 -6.07
N ALA A 37 26.79 -6.44 -5.78
CA ALA A 37 27.08 -7.48 -4.80
C ALA A 37 26.61 -7.10 -3.37
N VAL A 38 26.85 -5.85 -2.96
CA VAL A 38 26.36 -5.34 -1.66
C VAL A 38 24.83 -5.31 -1.63
N SER A 39 24.20 -4.82 -2.70
CA SER A 39 22.74 -4.75 -2.82
C SER A 39 22.10 -6.14 -2.79
N HIS A 40 22.70 -7.11 -3.48
CA HIS A 40 22.30 -8.51 -3.48
C HIS A 40 22.39 -9.12 -2.08
N THR A 41 23.48 -8.86 -1.36
CA THR A 41 23.62 -9.31 0.04
C THR A 41 22.50 -8.77 0.93
N PHE A 42 22.14 -7.49 0.78
CA PHE A 42 21.00 -6.92 1.51
C PHE A 42 19.67 -7.54 1.09
N ALA A 43 19.44 -7.72 -0.21
CA ALA A 43 18.23 -8.34 -0.72
C ALA A 43 18.08 -9.79 -0.22
N GLU A 44 19.13 -10.61 -0.26
CA GLU A 44 19.09 -11.98 0.25
C GLU A 44 18.83 -12.06 1.75
N SER A 45 19.51 -11.22 2.54
CA SER A 45 19.29 -11.16 3.99
C SER A 45 17.84 -10.81 4.30
N TYR A 46 17.32 -9.81 3.59
CA TYR A 46 15.93 -9.40 3.71
C TYR A 46 14.95 -10.52 3.33
N LEU A 47 15.15 -11.16 2.17
CA LEU A 47 14.33 -12.28 1.69
C LEU A 47 14.33 -13.47 2.66
N ARG A 48 15.47 -13.75 3.33
CA ARG A 48 15.57 -14.83 4.32
C ARG A 48 14.56 -14.67 5.47
N SER A 49 14.29 -13.42 5.87
CA SER A 49 13.34 -13.12 6.94
C SER A 49 11.86 -13.15 6.51
N ARG A 50 11.56 -13.37 5.22
CA ARG A 50 10.22 -13.18 4.64
C ARG A 50 9.58 -14.49 4.22
N ARG A 51 8.53 -14.92 4.93
CA ARG A 51 7.73 -16.12 4.58
C ARG A 51 7.16 -16.09 3.14
N ALA A 52 6.80 -14.90 2.65
CA ALA A 52 6.32 -14.67 1.29
C ALA A 52 7.31 -15.12 0.21
N ALA A 53 8.61 -14.86 0.43
CA ALA A 53 9.66 -15.20 -0.52
C ALA A 53 9.76 -16.71 -0.73
N TRP A 54 9.53 -17.51 0.32
CA TRP A 54 9.58 -18.97 0.22
C TRP A 54 8.52 -19.54 -0.72
N HIS A 55 7.29 -19.00 -0.66
CA HIS A 55 6.19 -19.48 -1.50
C HIS A 55 6.45 -19.16 -2.97
N LEU A 56 6.99 -17.98 -3.26
CA LEU A 56 7.38 -17.60 -4.62
C LEU A 56 8.56 -18.42 -5.14
N MET A 57 9.57 -18.67 -4.29
CA MET A 57 10.72 -19.51 -4.66
C MET A 57 10.29 -20.92 -5.05
N GLU A 58 9.37 -21.52 -4.29
CA GLU A 58 8.82 -22.85 -4.58
C GLU A 58 7.95 -22.85 -5.86
N PHE A 59 7.13 -21.81 -6.05
CA PHE A 59 6.25 -21.71 -7.22
C PHE A 59 7.00 -21.48 -8.54
N HIS A 60 8.08 -20.69 -8.50
CA HIS A 60 8.86 -20.34 -9.69
C HIS A 60 10.10 -21.22 -9.91
N ASP A 61 10.35 -22.20 -9.04
CA ASP A 61 11.57 -23.03 -9.04
C ASP A 61 12.86 -22.17 -9.09
N MET A 62 12.89 -21.10 -8.28
CA MET A 62 13.98 -20.13 -8.23
C MET A 62 14.72 -20.20 -6.91
N SER A 63 16.05 -20.06 -6.97
CA SER A 63 16.83 -19.89 -5.75
C SER A 63 16.58 -18.50 -5.14
N ARG A 64 16.88 -18.35 -3.84
CA ARG A 64 16.80 -17.04 -3.16
C ARG A 64 17.70 -16.01 -3.83
N SER A 65 18.87 -16.45 -4.29
CA SER A 65 19.83 -15.61 -4.99
C SER A 65 19.27 -15.11 -6.31
N ASP A 66 18.64 -15.99 -7.10
CA ASP A 66 18.00 -15.62 -8.37
C ASP A 66 16.85 -14.64 -8.13
N LEU A 67 16.03 -14.91 -7.11
CA LEU A 67 14.95 -14.00 -6.70
C LEU A 67 15.49 -12.63 -6.26
N ALA A 68 16.62 -12.60 -5.54
CA ALA A 68 17.28 -11.35 -5.15
C ALA A 68 17.74 -10.56 -6.39
N TYR A 69 18.35 -11.22 -7.38
CA TYR A 69 18.70 -10.57 -8.64
C TYR A 69 17.48 -10.06 -9.40
N ASP A 70 16.41 -10.84 -9.47
CA ASP A 70 15.18 -10.43 -10.16
C ASP A 70 14.54 -9.20 -9.50
N CYS A 71 14.57 -9.14 -8.15
CA CYS A 71 14.14 -7.97 -7.38
C CYS A 71 15.00 -6.72 -7.63
N LEU A 72 16.29 -6.91 -7.94
CA LEU A 72 17.24 -5.82 -8.14
C LEU A 72 17.36 -5.40 -9.61
N ALA A 73 16.89 -6.21 -10.56
CA ALA A 73 17.10 -6.00 -11.99
C ALA A 73 16.64 -4.61 -12.46
N GLU A 74 15.47 -4.16 -12.01
CA GLU A 74 14.94 -2.85 -12.36
C GLU A 74 15.74 -1.69 -11.77
N LEU A 75 16.26 -1.85 -10.55
CA LEU A 75 17.08 -0.85 -9.89
C LEU A 75 18.39 -0.56 -10.64
N PHE A 76 18.94 -1.59 -11.29
CA PHE A 76 20.18 -1.51 -12.06
C PHE A 76 19.97 -1.38 -13.58
N ARG A 77 18.73 -1.18 -14.03
CA ARG A 77 18.43 -0.94 -15.45
C ARG A 77 18.98 0.42 -15.88
N LYS A 78 19.71 0.42 -16.99
CA LYS A 78 20.23 1.63 -17.61
C LYS A 78 19.24 2.19 -18.62
N ASP A 79 19.20 3.51 -18.74
CA ASP A 79 18.50 4.19 -19.83
C ASP A 79 19.33 4.16 -21.13
N GLU A 80 18.80 4.79 -22.18
CA GLU A 80 19.47 4.94 -23.48
C GLU A 80 20.82 5.68 -23.38
N ASN A 81 21.03 6.48 -22.33
CA ASN A 81 22.26 7.21 -22.05
C ASN A 81 23.20 6.46 -21.10
N GLY A 82 22.88 5.22 -20.73
CA GLY A 82 23.67 4.40 -19.81
C GLY A 82 23.53 4.76 -18.32
N ARG A 83 22.56 5.60 -17.96
CA ARG A 83 22.32 6.10 -16.59
C ARG A 83 21.40 5.18 -15.81
N LEU A 84 21.68 5.05 -14.52
CA LEU A 84 20.89 4.26 -13.56
C LEU A 84 19.80 5.16 -12.95
N ILE A 85 18.67 5.32 -13.66
CA ILE A 85 17.64 6.32 -13.33
C ILE A 85 17.13 6.17 -11.89
N GLU A 86 16.86 4.94 -11.43
CA GLU A 86 16.27 4.73 -10.11
C GLU A 86 17.22 5.11 -8.97
N LEU A 87 18.47 4.66 -9.06
CA LEU A 87 19.53 5.01 -8.10
C LEU A 87 19.78 6.52 -8.09
N HIS A 88 19.89 7.13 -9.28
CA HIS A 88 20.05 8.57 -9.41
C HIS A 88 18.89 9.33 -8.74
N THR A 89 17.65 8.96 -9.07
CA THR A 89 16.45 9.63 -8.57
C THR A 89 16.34 9.52 -7.05
N TYR A 90 16.61 8.33 -6.50
CA TYR A 90 16.56 8.11 -5.06
C TYR A 90 17.61 8.95 -4.33
N PHE A 91 18.88 8.89 -4.77
CA PHE A 91 19.96 9.58 -4.08
C PHE A 91 20.04 11.08 -4.36
N ALA A 92 19.37 11.60 -5.39
CA ALA A 92 19.30 13.04 -5.67
C ALA A 92 18.67 13.85 -4.52
N GLY A 93 17.84 13.23 -3.70
CA GLY A 93 17.23 13.86 -2.52
C GLY A 93 18.09 13.87 -1.26
N TYR A 94 19.30 13.29 -1.29
CA TYR A 94 20.16 13.12 -0.11
C TYR A 94 21.52 13.82 -0.29
N GLU A 95 22.08 14.35 0.80
CA GLU A 95 23.44 14.90 0.80
C GLU A 95 24.50 13.79 0.92
N VAL A 96 24.67 12.99 -0.15
CA VAL A 96 25.57 11.83 -0.17
C VAL A 96 27.03 12.19 0.16
N ARG A 97 27.46 13.42 -0.19
CA ARG A 97 28.86 13.87 0.02
C ARG A 97 29.19 14.06 1.50
N THR A 98 28.23 14.50 2.29
CA THR A 98 28.39 14.86 3.71
C THR A 98 27.87 13.79 4.66
N ALA A 99 26.93 12.95 4.20
CA ALA A 99 26.40 11.82 4.97
C ALA A 99 27.52 10.93 5.50
N ASP A 100 27.34 10.39 6.71
CA ASP A 100 28.25 9.38 7.22
C ASP A 100 28.02 8.02 6.54
N ASN A 101 28.95 7.08 6.69
CA ASN A 101 28.86 5.80 5.98
C ASN A 101 27.72 4.92 6.52
N VAL A 102 27.38 5.06 7.81
CA VAL A 102 26.29 4.31 8.45
C VAL A 102 24.95 4.76 7.87
N GLU A 103 24.76 6.07 7.69
CA GLU A 103 23.62 6.68 7.03
C GLU A 103 23.51 6.24 5.57
N LEU A 104 24.61 6.25 4.81
CA LEU A 104 24.62 5.80 3.42
C LEU A 104 24.22 4.32 3.29
N VAL A 105 24.74 3.46 4.17
CA VAL A 105 24.32 2.05 4.24
C VAL A 105 22.84 1.95 4.59
N ALA A 106 22.34 2.76 5.52
CA ALA A 106 20.92 2.78 5.89
C ALA A 106 20.03 3.22 4.70
N TYR A 107 20.44 4.25 3.95
CA TYR A 107 19.72 4.72 2.77
C TYR A 107 19.70 3.66 1.67
N LEU A 108 20.85 3.05 1.37
CA LEU A 108 20.93 1.97 0.39
C LEU A 108 20.05 0.79 0.82
N ARG A 109 20.17 0.34 2.07
CA ARG A 109 19.36 -0.76 2.61
C ARG A 109 17.87 -0.47 2.51
N ARG A 110 17.43 0.74 2.85
CA ARG A 110 16.03 1.16 2.71
C ARG A 110 15.56 1.08 1.26
N LEU A 111 16.35 1.57 0.31
CA LEU A 111 16.04 1.48 -1.12
C LEU A 111 15.92 0.02 -1.57
N ILE A 112 16.91 -0.81 -1.23
CA ILE A 112 16.91 -2.23 -1.61
C ILE A 112 15.68 -2.93 -1.04
N PHE A 113 15.36 -2.74 0.24
CA PHE A 113 14.23 -3.42 0.87
C PHE A 113 12.90 -2.97 0.28
N SER A 114 12.76 -1.68 -0.05
CA SER A 114 11.59 -1.16 -0.76
C SER A 114 11.44 -1.83 -2.14
N LYS A 115 12.52 -1.93 -2.93
CA LYS A 115 12.50 -2.58 -4.24
C LYS A 115 12.19 -4.06 -4.17
N VAL A 116 12.81 -4.78 -3.24
CA VAL A 116 12.51 -6.19 -2.99
C VAL A 116 11.05 -6.37 -2.59
N ASN A 117 10.52 -5.56 -1.67
CA ASN A 117 9.11 -5.63 -1.32
C ASN A 117 8.21 -5.40 -2.52
N ASN A 118 8.43 -4.32 -3.28
CA ASN A 118 7.59 -3.99 -4.43
C ASN A 118 7.57 -5.13 -5.46
N ARG A 119 8.73 -5.75 -5.74
CA ARG A 119 8.80 -6.89 -6.65
C ARG A 119 8.11 -8.13 -6.06
N LEU A 120 8.30 -8.43 -4.78
CA LEU A 120 7.58 -9.53 -4.11
C LEU A 120 6.06 -9.32 -4.20
N PHE A 121 5.57 -8.10 -3.96
CA PHE A 121 4.15 -7.78 -4.10
C PHE A 121 3.66 -7.98 -5.54
N ALA A 122 4.43 -7.56 -6.54
CA ALA A 122 4.10 -7.76 -7.94
C ALA A 122 4.03 -9.26 -8.30
N MET A 123 5.05 -10.05 -7.93
CA MET A 123 5.08 -11.49 -8.17
C MET A 123 3.96 -12.25 -7.45
N VAL A 124 3.65 -11.86 -6.21
CA VAL A 124 2.48 -12.39 -5.50
C VAL A 124 1.19 -11.99 -6.23
N GLY A 125 1.09 -10.78 -6.78
CA GLY A 125 -0.05 -10.38 -7.58
C GLY A 125 -0.23 -11.19 -8.87
N GLU A 126 0.87 -11.57 -9.50
CA GLU A 126 0.90 -12.41 -10.70
C GLU A 126 0.54 -13.87 -10.40
N SER A 127 0.95 -14.40 -9.23
CA SER A 127 0.79 -15.81 -8.85
C SER A 127 -0.44 -16.10 -7.97
N ASP A 128 -0.90 -15.11 -7.20
CA ASP A 128 -1.89 -15.24 -6.14
C ASP A 128 -2.89 -14.08 -6.15
N THR A 129 -3.82 -14.17 -7.10
CA THR A 129 -4.87 -13.15 -7.31
C THR A 129 -5.74 -12.91 -6.08
N VAL A 130 -5.99 -13.95 -5.27
CA VAL A 130 -6.74 -13.85 -4.01
C VAL A 130 -6.00 -12.99 -2.99
N LEU A 131 -4.71 -13.26 -2.77
CA LEU A 131 -3.92 -12.49 -1.81
C LEU A 131 -3.77 -11.03 -2.23
N ALA A 132 -3.52 -10.77 -3.51
CA ALA A 132 -3.46 -9.41 -4.04
C ALA A 132 -4.78 -8.65 -3.83
N ARG A 133 -5.91 -9.33 -4.01
CA ARG A 133 -7.24 -8.78 -3.77
C ARG A 133 -7.50 -8.48 -2.29
N ILE A 134 -7.06 -9.35 -1.38
CA ILE A 134 -7.11 -9.10 0.07
C ILE A 134 -6.27 -7.87 0.43
N VAL A 135 -5.01 -7.79 -0.03
CA VAL A 135 -4.13 -6.63 0.21
C VAL A 135 -4.80 -5.35 -0.28
N ARG A 136 -5.39 -5.39 -1.47
CA ARG A 136 -6.15 -4.27 -2.03
C ARG A 136 -7.32 -3.90 -1.13
N ASN A 137 -8.19 -4.83 -0.77
CA ASN A 137 -9.34 -4.56 0.09
C ASN A 137 -8.94 -4.01 1.47
N ILE A 138 -7.81 -4.45 2.03
CA ILE A 138 -7.25 -3.82 3.24
C ILE A 138 -6.93 -2.36 2.97
N LYS A 139 -6.10 -2.04 1.96
CA LYS A 139 -5.72 -0.66 1.61
C LYS A 139 -6.93 0.25 1.38
N ILE A 140 -7.97 -0.27 0.75
CA ILE A 140 -9.25 0.42 0.53
C ILE A 140 -9.91 0.75 1.87
N SER A 141 -10.04 -0.25 2.73
CA SER A 141 -10.65 -0.12 4.05
C SER A 141 -9.90 0.87 4.94
N LEU A 142 -8.57 0.90 4.87
CA LEU A 142 -7.72 1.86 5.60
C LEU A 142 -8.08 3.31 5.23
N ARG A 143 -8.20 3.59 3.93
CA ARG A 143 -8.50 4.93 3.41
C ARG A 143 -9.93 5.36 3.73
N ALA A 144 -10.87 4.43 3.74
CA ALA A 144 -12.28 4.70 4.01
C ALA A 144 -12.55 4.92 5.51
N MET A 145 -12.12 4.01 6.38
CA MET A 145 -12.61 3.97 7.76
C MET A 145 -11.66 4.57 8.80
N LYS A 146 -10.40 4.84 8.43
CA LYS A 146 -9.38 5.41 9.33
C LYS A 146 -9.23 4.66 10.67
N HIS A 147 -9.41 3.33 10.67
CA HIS A 147 -9.16 2.52 11.86
C HIS A 147 -7.66 2.32 12.11
N PHE A 148 -6.89 2.23 11.04
CA PHE A 148 -5.43 2.16 11.03
C PHE A 148 -4.85 3.26 10.13
N THR A 149 -3.61 3.65 10.42
CA THR A 149 -2.73 4.41 9.54
C THR A 149 -1.63 3.51 9.00
N GLU A 150 -1.13 3.84 7.81
CA GLU A 150 0.05 3.21 7.22
C GLU A 150 1.32 3.86 7.78
N ILE A 151 2.29 3.05 8.19
CA ILE A 151 3.62 3.48 8.62
C ILE A 151 4.64 2.74 7.77
N GLU A 152 5.46 3.46 7.01
CA GLU A 152 6.55 2.86 6.26
C GLU A 152 7.78 2.69 7.16
N ARG A 153 8.25 1.45 7.32
CA ARG A 153 9.45 1.11 8.08
C ARG A 153 10.29 0.13 7.27
N PHE A 154 11.54 0.51 7.01
CA PHE A 154 12.51 -0.35 6.31
C PHE A 154 11.98 -0.89 4.97
N GLY A 155 11.26 -0.04 4.24
CA GLY A 155 10.66 -0.38 2.95
C GLY A 155 9.39 -1.23 3.03
N GLU A 156 8.91 -1.59 4.23
CA GLU A 156 7.66 -2.31 4.45
C GLU A 156 6.56 -1.39 5.01
N VAL A 157 5.32 -1.64 4.58
CA VAL A 157 4.13 -0.98 5.10
C VAL A 157 3.60 -1.73 6.32
N PHE A 158 3.56 -1.04 7.44
CA PHE A 158 2.93 -1.49 8.67
C PHE A 158 1.59 -0.77 8.87
N LEU A 159 0.65 -1.47 9.50
CA LEU A 159 -0.65 -0.94 9.92
C LEU A 159 -0.62 -0.70 11.41
N CYS A 160 -0.87 0.54 11.84
CA CYS A 160 -0.97 0.92 13.25
C CYS A 160 -2.35 1.55 13.51
N PRO A 161 -3.09 1.19 14.57
CA PRO A 161 -4.35 1.83 14.89
C PRO A 161 -4.20 3.37 14.99
N VAL A 162 -5.14 4.12 14.42
CA VAL A 162 -5.11 5.59 14.45
C VAL A 162 -5.21 6.12 15.88
N ASP A 163 -4.52 7.22 16.19
CA ASP A 163 -4.48 7.84 17.52
C ASP A 163 -3.99 6.88 18.62
N CYS A 164 -3.04 6.00 18.27
CA CYS A 164 -2.49 5.02 19.19
C CYS A 164 -0.95 5.03 19.11
N ASP A 165 -0.30 4.91 20.27
CA ASP A 165 1.15 4.70 20.34
C ASP A 165 1.48 3.31 19.73
N PRO A 166 2.37 3.21 18.73
CA PRO A 166 2.77 1.94 18.13
C PRO A 166 3.40 0.92 19.10
N LEU A 167 3.90 1.36 20.27
CA LEU A 167 4.65 0.53 21.21
C LEU A 167 5.79 -0.24 20.51
N GLU A 168 6.64 0.47 19.77
CA GLU A 168 7.67 -0.14 18.93
C GLU A 168 8.72 -0.94 19.74
N GLU A 169 8.90 -0.58 21.00
CA GLU A 169 9.78 -1.21 21.96
C GLU A 169 9.29 -2.60 22.42
N ASN A 170 7.99 -2.86 22.26
CA ASN A 170 7.40 -4.14 22.66
C ASN A 170 7.66 -5.25 21.62
N PRO A 171 7.62 -6.53 22.03
CA PRO A 171 7.69 -7.65 21.10
C PRO A 171 6.62 -7.55 20.00
N LYS A 172 7.02 -7.80 18.76
CA LYS A 172 6.11 -7.86 17.62
C LYS A 172 5.19 -9.07 17.74
N PHE A 173 3.99 -8.95 17.17
CA PHE A 173 3.15 -10.11 16.94
C PHE A 173 3.85 -11.08 15.97
N SER A 174 3.90 -12.35 16.36
CA SER A 174 4.23 -13.45 15.46
C SER A 174 3.09 -13.70 14.47
N ALA A 175 3.39 -14.36 13.35
CA ALA A 175 2.37 -14.70 12.36
C ALA A 175 1.24 -15.56 12.97
N ASP A 176 1.58 -16.47 13.88
CA ASP A 176 0.62 -17.37 14.54
C ASP A 176 -0.30 -16.60 15.50
N GLU A 177 0.23 -15.60 16.21
CA GLU A 177 -0.59 -14.72 17.07
C GLU A 177 -1.54 -13.84 16.23
N ILE A 178 -1.08 -13.31 15.08
CA ILE A 178 -1.95 -12.59 14.14
C ILE A 178 -3.03 -13.53 13.59
N GLU A 179 -2.66 -14.77 13.28
CA GLU A 179 -3.58 -15.81 12.81
C GLU A 179 -4.66 -16.11 13.85
N GLN A 180 -4.27 -16.31 15.11
CA GLN A 180 -5.21 -16.52 16.20
C GLN A 180 -6.16 -15.32 16.37
N LEU A 181 -5.64 -14.09 16.38
CA LEU A 181 -6.45 -12.88 16.46
C LEU A 181 -7.44 -12.75 15.29
N CYS A 182 -7.00 -13.07 14.07
CA CYS A 182 -7.90 -13.06 12.91
C CYS A 182 -8.97 -14.15 13.06
N PHE A 183 -8.57 -15.36 13.42
CA PHE A 183 -9.47 -16.50 13.58
C PHE A 183 -10.58 -16.24 14.62
N GLU A 184 -10.25 -15.61 15.75
CA GLU A 184 -11.20 -15.26 16.80
C GLU A 184 -12.28 -14.27 16.37
N HIS A 185 -12.01 -13.46 15.34
CA HIS A 185 -12.92 -12.40 14.89
C HIS A 185 -13.53 -12.62 13.52
N ILE A 186 -12.93 -13.50 12.71
CA ILE A 186 -13.37 -13.70 11.33
C ILE A 186 -14.76 -14.35 11.24
N LEU A 187 -15.13 -15.18 12.22
CA LEU A 187 -16.43 -15.87 12.25
C LEU A 187 -17.61 -14.90 12.42
N ASP A 188 -17.34 -13.76 13.05
CA ASP A 188 -18.34 -12.77 13.41
C ASP A 188 -18.34 -11.57 12.43
N VAL A 189 -17.70 -11.68 11.27
CA VAL A 189 -17.60 -10.60 10.28
C VAL A 189 -17.81 -11.13 8.87
N THR A 190 -18.37 -10.31 8.00
CA THR A 190 -18.69 -10.68 6.62
C THR A 190 -17.64 -10.17 5.62
N ASN A 191 -16.80 -9.21 6.01
CA ASN A 191 -15.84 -8.57 5.12
C ASN A 191 -14.56 -8.09 5.84
N ILE A 192 -13.54 -7.75 5.05
CA ILE A 192 -12.24 -7.22 5.52
C ILE A 192 -12.38 -5.92 6.35
N PRO A 193 -13.17 -4.92 5.94
CA PRO A 193 -13.42 -3.73 6.74
C PRO A 193 -13.82 -4.05 8.19
N GLN A 194 -14.88 -4.84 8.38
CA GLN A 194 -15.36 -5.22 9.71
C GLN A 194 -14.27 -5.96 10.51
N LEU A 195 -13.51 -6.84 9.86
CA LEU A 195 -12.38 -7.52 10.48
C LEU A 195 -11.33 -6.51 10.98
N LEU A 196 -10.92 -5.55 10.14
CA LEU A 196 -9.97 -4.52 10.52
C LEU A 196 -10.50 -3.64 11.67
N ALA A 197 -11.79 -3.32 11.68
CA ALA A 197 -12.40 -2.57 12.79
C ALA A 197 -12.23 -3.33 14.12
N LYS A 198 -12.53 -4.63 14.14
CA LYS A 198 -12.36 -5.49 15.33
C LYS A 198 -10.89 -5.61 15.74
N LEU A 199 -10.00 -5.89 14.79
CA LEU A 199 -8.57 -6.00 15.06
C LEU A 199 -8.00 -4.70 15.64
N SER A 200 -8.41 -3.54 15.10
CA SER A 200 -8.01 -2.23 15.65
C SER A 200 -8.43 -2.08 17.12
N LEU A 201 -9.66 -2.50 17.48
CA LEU A 201 -10.13 -2.42 18.87
C LEU A 201 -9.33 -3.31 19.82
N VAL A 202 -9.00 -4.54 19.40
CA VAL A 202 -8.19 -5.46 20.22
C VAL A 202 -6.79 -4.93 20.42
N VAL A 203 -6.16 -4.48 19.34
CA VAL A 203 -4.76 -4.03 19.35
C VAL A 203 -4.58 -2.73 20.13
N ARG A 204 -5.60 -1.85 20.15
CA ARG A 204 -5.59 -0.65 20.99
C ARG A 204 -5.60 -0.98 22.49
N ARG A 205 -6.23 -2.08 22.89
CA ARG A 205 -6.44 -2.45 24.30
C ARG A 205 -5.27 -3.19 24.91
N GLN A 206 -4.46 -3.88 24.10
CA GLN A 206 -3.27 -4.56 24.58
C GLN A 206 -2.12 -3.58 24.85
N THR A 207 -1.20 -3.98 25.73
CA THR A 207 -0.04 -3.17 26.15
C THR A 207 1.28 -3.95 26.15
N ASP A 208 1.27 -5.24 25.84
CA ASP A 208 2.41 -6.16 25.94
C ASP A 208 3.08 -6.44 24.59
N ARG A 209 2.46 -6.03 23.48
CA ARG A 209 2.93 -6.22 22.11
C ARG A 209 3.01 -4.91 21.36
N SER A 210 3.81 -4.88 20.29
CA SER A 210 3.77 -3.79 19.33
C SER A 210 2.41 -3.75 18.65
N ARG A 211 1.83 -2.55 18.51
CA ARG A 211 0.53 -2.31 17.88
C ARG A 211 0.60 -2.23 16.35
N MET A 212 1.70 -2.66 15.77
CA MET A 212 1.93 -2.63 14.33
C MET A 212 1.85 -4.02 13.72
N PHE A 213 1.14 -4.12 12.59
CA PHE A 213 1.14 -5.32 11.76
C PHE A 213 1.80 -5.07 10.43
N PRO A 214 2.68 -5.96 9.94
CA PRO A 214 3.08 -5.91 8.55
C PRO A 214 1.88 -6.21 7.65
N LEU A 215 1.56 -5.29 6.71
CA LEU A 215 0.38 -5.38 5.84
C LEU A 215 0.29 -6.73 5.13
N PHE A 216 1.41 -7.20 4.59
CA PHE A 216 1.45 -8.45 3.84
C PHE A 216 1.20 -9.66 4.75
N VAL A 217 1.78 -9.66 5.95
CA VAL A 217 1.58 -10.74 6.92
C VAL A 217 0.10 -10.83 7.31
N LEU A 218 -0.55 -9.70 7.58
CA LEU A 218 -1.98 -9.67 7.86
C LEU A 218 -2.80 -10.21 6.68
N ALA A 219 -2.50 -9.78 5.45
CA ALA A 219 -3.21 -10.27 4.27
C ALA A 219 -3.04 -11.79 4.06
N SER A 220 -1.81 -12.31 4.22
CA SER A 220 -1.53 -13.75 4.15
C SER A 220 -2.27 -14.53 5.23
N VAL A 221 -2.34 -13.98 6.43
CA VAL A 221 -3.09 -14.56 7.54
C VAL A 221 -4.58 -14.59 7.23
N ILE A 222 -5.16 -13.49 6.77
CA ILE A 222 -6.58 -13.43 6.38
C ILE A 222 -6.87 -14.52 5.35
N LYS A 223 -6.04 -14.63 4.30
CA LYS A 223 -6.15 -15.68 3.29
C LYS A 223 -6.11 -17.09 3.92
N SER A 224 -5.12 -17.35 4.78
CA SER A 224 -4.95 -18.64 5.47
C SER A 224 -6.20 -19.00 6.28
N VAL A 225 -6.66 -18.07 7.12
CA VAL A 225 -7.81 -18.27 8.00
C VAL A 225 -9.09 -18.51 7.18
N THR A 226 -9.32 -17.73 6.13
CA THR A 226 -10.47 -17.92 5.24
C THR A 226 -10.43 -19.25 4.49
N GLY A 227 -9.23 -19.73 4.15
CA GLY A 227 -9.04 -21.03 3.48
C GLY A 227 -9.18 -22.22 4.42
N LYS A 228 -8.78 -22.10 5.69
CA LYS A 228 -8.85 -23.16 6.71
C LYS A 228 -10.27 -23.38 7.25
N GLN A 229 -11.14 -22.37 7.24
CA GLN A 229 -12.51 -22.45 7.76
C GLN A 229 -13.52 -23.16 6.82
N LEU A 230 -13.07 -23.93 5.83
CA LEU A 230 -13.92 -24.59 4.83
C LEU A 230 -14.14 -26.10 5.08
N PRO A 231 -15.13 -26.52 5.89
CA PRO A 231 -16.07 -27.52 5.45
C PRO A 231 -16.99 -26.91 4.37
N ALA A 232 -17.45 -27.69 3.40
CA ALA A 232 -18.24 -27.26 2.23
C ALA A 232 -19.64 -26.68 2.58
N GLY A 233 -19.72 -25.55 3.29
CA GLY A 233 -20.95 -24.86 3.69
C GLY A 233 -20.93 -23.35 3.42
N ASP A 234 -22.12 -22.78 3.28
CA ASP A 234 -22.47 -21.46 2.69
C ASP A 234 -21.71 -20.22 3.21
N SER A 235 -21.15 -20.23 4.41
CA SER A 235 -20.56 -19.03 5.02
C SER A 235 -19.20 -18.64 4.43
N SER A 236 -18.40 -19.60 3.96
CA SER A 236 -17.11 -19.29 3.33
C SER A 236 -17.26 -18.80 1.90
N ASP A 237 -18.28 -19.29 1.18
CA ASP A 237 -18.66 -18.77 -0.13
C ASP A 237 -19.06 -17.29 0.00
N GLY A 238 -19.68 -16.88 1.11
CA GLY A 238 -20.01 -15.47 1.41
C GLY A 238 -18.79 -14.56 1.59
N PHE A 239 -17.82 -14.92 2.44
CA PHE A 239 -16.63 -14.08 2.67
C PHE A 239 -15.70 -14.06 1.45
N MET A 240 -15.50 -15.23 0.80
CA MET A 240 -14.69 -15.28 -0.43
C MET A 240 -15.40 -14.58 -1.59
N ARG A 241 -16.74 -14.65 -1.71
CA ARG A 241 -17.52 -13.80 -2.64
C ARG A 241 -17.42 -12.31 -2.31
N ALA A 242 -17.45 -11.91 -1.05
CA ALA A 242 -17.19 -10.51 -0.67
C ALA A 242 -15.76 -10.07 -1.03
N ILE A 243 -14.80 -11.01 -1.06
CA ILE A 243 -13.47 -10.75 -1.60
C ILE A 243 -13.50 -10.76 -3.16
N ASP A 244 -14.22 -11.69 -3.82
CA ASP A 244 -14.28 -11.97 -5.28
C ASP A 244 -15.11 -10.99 -6.11
N GLU A 245 -16.26 -10.56 -5.61
CA GLU A 245 -17.09 -9.56 -6.25
C GLU A 245 -16.44 -8.19 -6.10
N GLY A 246 -16.73 -7.28 -7.02
CA GLY A 246 -16.18 -5.93 -7.06
C GLY A 246 -16.65 -5.07 -5.90
N ASP A 247 -16.42 -5.49 -4.67
CA ASP A 247 -17.10 -5.04 -3.46
C ASP A 247 -16.78 -3.59 -3.14
N ALA A 248 -15.54 -3.16 -3.41
CA ALA A 248 -15.18 -1.75 -3.33
C ALA A 248 -15.87 -0.91 -4.41
N LEU A 249 -15.92 -1.40 -5.66
CA LEU A 249 -16.59 -0.72 -6.77
C LEU A 249 -18.11 -0.67 -6.56
N GLN A 250 -18.68 -1.77 -6.08
CA GLN A 250 -20.09 -1.94 -5.80
C GLN A 250 -20.51 -1.14 -4.57
N THR A 251 -19.69 -1.12 -3.51
CA THR A 251 -19.88 -0.24 -2.35
C THR A 251 -19.76 1.23 -2.75
N ILE A 252 -18.77 1.61 -3.56
CA ILE A 252 -18.67 3.00 -4.09
C ILE A 252 -19.92 3.34 -4.92
N ARG A 253 -20.37 2.45 -5.80
CA ARG A 253 -21.57 2.66 -6.64
C ARG A 253 -22.85 2.71 -5.80
N SER A 254 -22.99 1.82 -4.83
CA SER A 254 -24.10 1.79 -3.87
C SER A 254 -24.15 3.11 -3.10
N ALA A 255 -23.02 3.55 -2.54
CA ALA A 255 -22.90 4.80 -1.84
C ALA A 255 -23.21 6.01 -2.75
N CYS A 256 -22.77 5.99 -4.01
CA CYS A 256 -23.10 7.02 -5.00
C CYS A 256 -24.60 7.03 -5.34
N ASN A 257 -25.25 5.87 -5.42
CA ASN A 257 -26.70 5.75 -5.64
C ASN A 257 -27.50 6.26 -4.43
N THR A 258 -27.06 5.94 -3.21
CA THR A 258 -27.63 6.46 -1.97
C THR A 258 -27.48 7.97 -1.90
N ALA A 259 -26.30 8.49 -2.25
CA ALA A 259 -26.06 9.93 -2.39
C ALA A 259 -26.98 10.54 -3.45
N ARG A 260 -27.14 9.93 -4.62
CA ARG A 260 -28.07 10.40 -5.66
C ARG A 260 -29.47 10.59 -5.11
N THR A 261 -30.04 9.55 -4.51
CA THR A 261 -31.39 9.59 -3.94
C THR A 261 -31.54 10.71 -2.91
N LYS A 262 -30.59 10.82 -1.97
CA LYS A 262 -30.62 11.87 -0.94
C LYS A 262 -30.52 13.28 -1.55
N PHE A 263 -29.58 13.52 -2.45
CA PHE A 263 -29.34 14.85 -3.02
C PHE A 263 -30.41 15.26 -4.03
N THR A 264 -31.01 14.31 -4.75
CA THR A 264 -32.17 14.60 -5.60
C THR A 264 -33.34 15.13 -4.77
N MET A 265 -33.67 14.48 -3.65
CA MET A 265 -34.76 14.92 -2.76
C MET A 265 -34.45 16.25 -2.04
N SER A 266 -33.21 16.43 -1.57
CA SER A 266 -32.87 17.56 -0.71
C SER A 266 -32.40 18.83 -1.45
N TYR A 267 -31.88 18.70 -2.66
CA TYR A 267 -31.32 19.83 -3.44
C TYR A 267 -31.96 19.98 -4.82
N VAL A 268 -32.14 18.89 -5.57
CA VAL A 268 -32.63 18.98 -6.96
C VAL A 268 -34.10 19.36 -7.01
N GLN A 269 -34.95 18.66 -6.27
CA GLN A 269 -36.39 18.97 -6.20
C GLN A 269 -36.67 20.36 -5.62
N LYS A 270 -35.74 20.91 -4.84
CA LYS A 270 -35.83 22.26 -4.27
C LYS A 270 -35.21 23.34 -5.16
N GLY A 271 -34.79 23.00 -6.38
CA GLY A 271 -34.19 23.93 -7.35
C GLY A 271 -32.80 24.46 -6.96
N LYS A 272 -32.16 23.90 -5.92
CA LYS A 272 -30.85 24.36 -5.43
C LYS A 272 -29.67 23.84 -6.25
N LEU A 273 -29.91 22.77 -7.02
CA LEU A 273 -28.92 22.11 -7.87
C LEU A 273 -29.66 21.48 -9.06
N SER A 274 -29.16 21.62 -10.28
CA SER A 274 -29.72 20.89 -11.42
C SER A 274 -29.34 19.41 -11.37
N ASP A 275 -30.21 18.53 -11.86
CA ASP A 275 -29.93 17.08 -11.92
C ASP A 275 -28.70 16.73 -12.76
N ALA A 276 -28.46 17.46 -13.85
CA ALA A 276 -27.28 17.29 -14.70
C ALA A 276 -25.98 17.54 -13.93
N VAL A 277 -25.91 18.65 -13.18
CA VAL A 277 -24.74 18.96 -12.33
C VAL A 277 -24.56 17.93 -11.22
N LEU A 278 -25.63 17.44 -10.59
CA LEU A 278 -25.54 16.37 -9.60
C LEU A 278 -24.97 15.07 -10.21
N THR A 279 -25.41 14.73 -11.42
CA THR A 279 -24.90 13.57 -12.16
C THR A 279 -23.40 13.69 -12.42
N HIS A 280 -22.94 14.85 -12.89
CA HIS A 280 -21.51 15.10 -13.06
C HIS A 280 -20.74 15.01 -11.75
N TYR A 281 -21.27 15.54 -10.65
CA TYR A 281 -20.63 15.41 -9.34
C TYR A 281 -20.47 13.95 -8.92
N LEU A 282 -21.53 13.14 -9.01
CA LEU A 282 -21.46 11.74 -8.61
C LEU A 282 -20.50 10.93 -9.49
N MET A 283 -20.49 11.15 -10.80
CA MET A 283 -19.52 10.52 -11.69
C MET A 283 -18.09 10.95 -11.39
N THR A 284 -17.86 12.23 -11.08
CA THR A 284 -16.55 12.73 -10.66
C THR A 284 -16.12 12.10 -9.34
N VAL A 285 -17.02 11.97 -8.37
CA VAL A 285 -16.73 11.32 -7.09
C VAL A 285 -16.46 9.83 -7.26
N GLU A 286 -17.25 9.12 -8.07
CA GLU A 286 -17.02 7.72 -8.38
C GLU A 286 -15.64 7.53 -9.04
N GLU A 287 -15.31 8.27 -10.09
CA GLU A 287 -14.00 8.18 -10.76
C GLU A 287 -12.85 8.56 -9.81
N PHE A 288 -13.04 9.60 -8.98
CA PHE A 288 -12.06 10.01 -7.97
C PHE A 288 -11.81 8.90 -6.94
N LEU A 289 -12.88 8.28 -6.44
CA LEU A 289 -12.79 7.19 -5.49
C LEU A 289 -12.16 5.98 -6.16
N ILE A 290 -12.58 5.59 -7.36
CA ILE A 290 -11.96 4.48 -8.10
C ILE A 290 -10.47 4.75 -8.31
N ALA A 291 -10.06 5.90 -8.85
CA ALA A 291 -8.64 6.21 -9.04
C ALA A 291 -7.85 6.16 -7.71
N ARG A 292 -8.41 6.71 -6.62
CA ARG A 292 -7.78 6.65 -5.28
C ARG A 292 -7.83 5.28 -4.63
N VAL A 293 -8.81 4.44 -4.91
CA VAL A 293 -9.11 3.23 -4.12
C VAL A 293 -8.67 1.98 -4.88
N VAL A 294 -8.79 1.99 -6.20
CA VAL A 294 -8.53 0.88 -7.12
C VAL A 294 -7.15 0.97 -7.77
N GLU A 295 -6.73 2.15 -8.24
CA GLU A 295 -5.60 2.27 -9.18
C GLU A 295 -4.27 2.66 -8.53
N GLN A 296 -4.23 2.98 -7.23
CA GLN A 296 -3.04 3.42 -6.48
C GLN A 296 -2.30 4.68 -7.01
N ASP A 297 -2.66 5.23 -8.17
CA ASP A 297 -2.08 6.46 -8.79
C ASP A 297 -2.79 7.78 -8.37
N GLY A 298 -3.51 7.77 -7.26
CA GLY A 298 -4.39 8.86 -6.83
C GLY A 298 -3.70 10.19 -6.47
N GLU A 299 -2.36 10.26 -6.42
CA GLU A 299 -1.64 11.49 -6.07
C GLU A 299 -1.69 12.57 -7.16
N GLY A 300 -1.98 12.21 -8.41
CA GLY A 300 -2.11 13.16 -9.54
C GLY A 300 -3.53 13.62 -9.86
N THR A 301 -4.56 13.02 -9.25
CA THR A 301 -5.95 13.19 -9.70
C THR A 301 -6.75 14.07 -8.74
N SER A 302 -7.04 15.30 -9.15
CA SER A 302 -7.85 16.24 -8.35
C SER A 302 -9.33 16.20 -8.75
N LEU A 303 -10.23 16.53 -7.81
CA LEU A 303 -11.66 16.70 -8.10
C LEU A 303 -11.91 17.75 -9.20
N PHE A 304 -11.07 18.79 -9.26
CA PHE A 304 -11.12 19.79 -10.32
C PHE A 304 -10.81 19.20 -11.69
N SER A 305 -9.68 18.47 -11.83
CA SER A 305 -9.30 17.89 -13.12
C SER A 305 -10.33 16.88 -13.62
N LEU A 306 -10.90 16.05 -12.73
CA LEU A 306 -11.94 15.09 -13.07
C LEU A 306 -13.28 15.73 -13.45
N LEU A 307 -13.66 16.82 -12.77
CA LEU A 307 -14.86 17.56 -13.14
C LEU A 307 -14.66 18.30 -14.47
N GLY A 308 -13.47 18.86 -14.71
CA GLY A 308 -13.12 19.54 -15.96
C GLY A 308 -13.22 18.64 -17.20
N LYS A 309 -12.94 17.34 -17.07
CA LYS A 309 -13.19 16.35 -18.16
C LYS A 309 -14.66 16.31 -18.60
N ARG A 310 -15.59 16.66 -17.70
CA ARG A 310 -17.05 16.60 -17.92
C ARG A 310 -17.65 17.98 -18.21
N LEU A 311 -16.99 19.04 -17.77
CA LEU A 311 -17.35 20.42 -18.00
C LEU A 311 -16.16 21.13 -18.67
N PRO A 312 -16.02 21.03 -20.02
CA PRO A 312 -14.83 21.51 -20.73
C PRO A 312 -14.58 23.02 -20.59
N GLU A 313 -15.62 23.80 -20.30
CA GLU A 313 -15.54 25.25 -20.09
C GLU A 313 -15.26 25.64 -18.63
N LEU A 314 -15.15 24.66 -17.72
CA LEU A 314 -14.96 24.91 -16.30
C LEU A 314 -13.61 25.55 -16.02
N THR A 315 -13.65 26.81 -15.60
CA THR A 315 -12.45 27.52 -15.14
C THR A 315 -12.18 27.22 -13.65
N GLU A 316 -10.93 27.36 -13.22
CA GLU A 316 -10.58 27.17 -11.80
C GLU A 316 -11.30 28.19 -10.89
N ARG A 317 -11.49 29.43 -11.38
CA ARG A 317 -12.23 30.48 -10.66
C ARG A 317 -13.68 30.07 -10.43
N GLU A 318 -14.34 29.58 -11.48
CA GLU A 318 -15.72 29.08 -11.40
C GLU A 318 -15.84 27.84 -10.52
N TYR A 319 -14.89 26.90 -10.63
CA TYR A 319 -14.83 25.74 -9.77
C TYR A 319 -14.79 26.14 -8.29
N ARG A 320 -13.87 27.05 -7.92
CA ARG A 320 -13.73 27.53 -6.54
C ARG A 320 -14.98 28.27 -6.04
N ALA A 321 -15.59 29.10 -6.89
CA ALA A 321 -16.75 29.91 -6.51
C ALA A 321 -18.05 29.09 -6.39
N THR A 322 -18.26 28.10 -7.27
CA THR A 322 -19.58 27.50 -7.48
C THR A 322 -19.63 26.01 -7.16
N HIS A 323 -18.56 25.27 -7.45
CA HIS A 323 -18.58 23.80 -7.46
C HIS A 323 -17.88 23.17 -6.27
N LYS A 324 -16.73 23.71 -5.86
CA LYS A 324 -15.82 23.09 -4.88
C LYS A 324 -16.54 22.66 -3.61
N ALA A 325 -17.19 23.59 -2.90
CA ALA A 325 -17.85 23.30 -1.63
C ALA A 325 -18.97 22.25 -1.77
N LYS A 326 -19.73 22.28 -2.88
CA LYS A 326 -20.81 21.31 -3.13
C LYS A 326 -20.24 19.93 -3.45
N LEU A 327 -19.21 19.88 -4.30
CA LEU A 327 -18.57 18.63 -4.70
C LEU A 327 -17.89 17.96 -3.49
N GLU A 328 -17.12 18.72 -2.70
CA GLU A 328 -16.51 18.21 -1.45
C GLU A 328 -17.56 17.70 -0.47
N TYR A 329 -18.70 18.38 -0.37
CA TYR A 329 -19.82 17.95 0.46
C TYR A 329 -20.44 16.62 -0.03
N VAL A 330 -20.63 16.46 -1.35
CA VAL A 330 -21.08 15.18 -1.95
C VAL A 330 -20.04 14.09 -1.70
N THR A 331 -18.75 14.37 -1.93
CA THR A 331 -17.66 13.43 -1.68
C THR A 331 -17.66 12.93 -0.24
N ARG A 332 -17.74 13.86 0.74
CA ARG A 332 -17.81 13.49 2.16
C ARG A 332 -19.03 12.63 2.47
N PHE A 333 -20.19 12.96 1.90
CA PHE A 333 -21.39 12.16 2.12
C PHE A 333 -21.27 10.75 1.51
N VAL A 334 -20.67 10.61 0.33
CA VAL A 334 -20.40 9.29 -0.26
C VAL A 334 -19.46 8.49 0.65
N TYR A 335 -18.41 9.10 1.20
CA TYR A 335 -17.56 8.44 2.21
C TYR A 335 -18.36 7.99 3.43
N GLU A 336 -19.24 8.83 3.98
CA GLU A 336 -20.11 8.45 5.11
C GLU A 336 -21.04 7.26 4.78
N CYS A 337 -21.53 7.17 3.54
CA CYS A 337 -22.31 6.03 3.07
C CYS A 337 -21.45 4.76 2.98
N ILE A 338 -20.25 4.85 2.39
CA ILE A 338 -19.31 3.74 2.35
C ILE A 338 -18.99 3.26 3.78
N GLU A 339 -18.70 4.19 4.70
CA GLU A 339 -18.43 3.83 6.10
C GLU A 339 -19.61 3.12 6.79
N LYS A 340 -20.85 3.38 6.38
CA LYS A 340 -22.04 2.70 6.93
C LYS A 340 -22.22 1.32 6.30
N ASP A 341 -22.15 1.25 4.98
CA ASP A 341 -22.27 0.00 4.22
C ASP A 341 -21.16 -1.00 4.62
N LEU A 342 -20.01 -0.52 5.11
CA LEU A 342 -18.93 -1.35 5.63
C LEU A 342 -19.06 -1.71 7.13
N LYS A 343 -19.95 -1.06 7.88
CA LYS A 343 -20.19 -1.32 9.32
C LYS A 343 -21.34 -2.29 9.55
N ASP A 344 -22.35 -2.23 8.69
CA ASP A 344 -23.42 -3.22 8.59
C ASP A 344 -22.90 -4.48 7.87
#